data_AF-A0A7S0UDL0-F1
#
_entry.id   AF-A0A7S0UDL0-F1
#
_cell.length_a   1.000
_cell.length_b   1.000
_cell.length_c   1.000
_cell.angle_alpha   90.00
_cell.angle_beta   90.00
_cell.angle_gamma   90.00
#
_symmetry.space_group_name_H-M   'P 1'
#
loop_
_entity.id
_entity.type
_entity.pdbx_description
1 polymer ?
#
loop_
_entity_poly.entity_id
_entity_poly.type
_entity_poly.pdbx_seq_one_letter_code
_entity_poly.pdbx_strand_id
1 'polypeptide(L)'
;ERGSEMAAAEGGEEAIVTEGEAVVYEEELLQNPYSLKLWLRYLQVTGSGKKGKSEVSFSQRKLIFERALKALPGSYKLWNMYLKERRDRIKTKCINDPAYEALNNTYERALVFMHKMPRIWLEYCKFLRIQRLVNRTRRTFDRALRSLPITQHDKIWKEYTKFAKEAQVPEMACRVFRRYLKLEPDSVEEYIDFLKKHGMWNESAVLLAQALNRDTFTSKSGKSKHQLWLELCDVCTKHAPDITGLKVEPIVRGALKRFTDDVGKLWTSLADYYIRLGHFEKARDIFEEGISTVVTVRDFSMVFDAYAQFEETMISAK
;
A
#
# COMPACT_ATOMS: atom_id res chain seq x y z
N GLU A 1 4.17 6.37 -74.52
CA GLU A 1 2.93 6.53 -73.72
C GLU A 1 3.37 6.64 -72.26
N ARG A 2 3.32 7.83 -71.62
CA ARG A 2 2.19 8.38 -70.84
C ARG A 2 1.60 7.33 -69.88
N GLY A 3 1.47 7.52 -68.57
CA GLY A 3 1.68 8.61 -67.61
C GLY A 3 1.47 7.98 -66.22
N SER A 4 2.20 8.36 -65.17
CA SER A 4 1.79 9.40 -64.22
C SER A 4 0.32 9.31 -63.82
N GLU A 5 0.02 8.71 -62.66
CA GLU A 5 -1.12 9.09 -61.82
C GLU A 5 -0.70 9.14 -60.36
N MET A 6 -0.36 10.35 -59.93
CA MET A 6 -0.59 10.87 -58.59
C MET A 6 -2.09 10.76 -58.25
N ALA A 7 -2.42 10.19 -57.10
CA ALA A 7 -3.60 10.55 -56.32
C ALA A 7 -3.21 10.40 -54.84
N ALA A 8 -2.58 11.44 -54.30
CA ALA A 8 -3.25 12.49 -53.53
C ALA A 8 -3.60 12.00 -52.13
N ALA A 9 -2.77 12.45 -51.19
CA ALA A 9 -3.05 12.46 -49.77
C ALA A 9 -4.41 13.13 -49.53
N GLU A 10 -5.43 12.35 -49.20
CA GLU A 10 -6.62 12.86 -48.55
C GLU A 10 -6.26 13.16 -47.10
N GLY A 11 -5.72 14.36 -46.89
CA GLY A 11 -5.73 15.02 -45.60
C GLY A 11 -7.19 15.08 -45.13
N GLY A 12 -7.52 14.25 -44.14
CA GLY A 12 -8.81 14.34 -43.46
C GLY A 12 -8.99 15.76 -42.96
N GLU A 13 -9.95 16.45 -43.56
CA GLU A 13 -10.35 17.81 -43.21
C GLU A 13 -10.54 17.90 -41.69
N GLU A 14 -9.70 18.71 -41.05
CA GLU A 14 -9.89 19.10 -39.66
C GLU A 14 -11.16 19.97 -39.59
N ALA A 15 -12.32 19.31 -39.48
CA ALA A 15 -13.62 19.96 -39.41
C ALA A 15 -13.68 20.89 -38.19
N ILE A 16 -13.70 22.19 -38.48
CA ILE A 16 -13.99 23.26 -37.54
C ILE A 16 -15.50 23.22 -37.32
N VAL A 17 -15.93 22.87 -36.11
CA VAL A 17 -17.34 22.89 -35.72
C VAL A 17 -17.89 24.31 -35.88
N THR A 18 -18.70 24.51 -36.90
CA THR A 18 -19.56 25.71 -36.98
C THR A 18 -20.73 25.54 -36.01
N GLU A 19 -21.32 26.64 -35.52
CA GLU A 19 -22.47 26.58 -34.60
C GLU A 19 -23.62 25.70 -35.16
N GLY A 20 -23.73 25.57 -36.49
CA GLY A 20 -24.70 24.71 -37.16
C GLY A 20 -24.48 23.21 -36.95
N GLU A 21 -23.25 22.72 -36.85
CA GLU A 21 -22.98 21.29 -36.60
C GLU A 21 -23.38 20.88 -35.18
N ALA A 22 -23.23 21.79 -34.20
CA ALA A 22 -23.68 21.53 -32.83
C ALA A 22 -25.20 21.37 -32.76
N VAL A 23 -25.96 22.14 -33.54
CA VAL A 23 -27.43 22.06 -33.60
C VAL A 23 -27.89 20.71 -34.14
N VAL A 24 -27.24 20.18 -35.18
CA VAL A 24 -27.56 18.85 -35.74
C VAL A 24 -27.41 17.76 -34.68
N TYR A 25 -26.32 17.79 -33.90
CA TYR A 25 -26.15 16.84 -32.80
C TYR A 25 -27.16 17.07 -31.67
N GLU A 26 -27.57 18.30 -31.39
CA GLU A 26 -28.60 18.57 -30.38
C GLU A 26 -29.97 18.03 -30.77
N GLU A 27 -30.35 18.15 -32.05
CA GLU A 27 -31.58 17.57 -32.59
C GLU A 27 -31.55 16.04 -32.54
N GLU A 28 -30.43 15.42 -32.95
CA GLU A 28 -30.25 13.97 -32.87
C GLU A 28 -30.26 13.44 -31.43
N LEU A 29 -29.75 14.22 -30.48
CA LEU A 29 -29.76 13.88 -29.05
C LEU A 29 -31.15 14.03 -28.42
N LEU A 30 -32.00 14.93 -28.91
CA LEU A 30 -33.40 15.01 -28.50
C LEU A 30 -34.17 13.76 -28.96
N GLN A 31 -33.89 13.27 -30.16
CA GLN A 31 -34.50 12.05 -30.69
C GLN A 31 -34.00 10.78 -29.98
N ASN A 32 -32.70 10.69 -29.71
CA ASN A 32 -32.07 9.50 -29.10
C ASN A 32 -31.15 9.83 -27.91
N PRO A 33 -31.70 10.21 -26.74
CA PRO A 33 -30.91 10.62 -25.57
C PRO A 33 -30.02 9.52 -24.98
N TYR A 34 -30.35 8.24 -25.19
CA TYR A 34 -29.64 7.10 -24.61
C TYR A 34 -28.50 6.55 -25.49
N SER A 35 -28.25 7.14 -26.67
CA SER A 35 -27.22 6.65 -27.57
C SER A 35 -25.83 7.14 -27.15
N LEU A 36 -25.03 6.24 -26.56
CA LEU A 36 -23.65 6.54 -26.16
C LEU A 36 -22.78 7.00 -27.35
N LYS A 37 -23.01 6.48 -28.55
CA LYS A 37 -22.21 6.82 -29.75
C LYS A 37 -22.39 8.28 -30.16
N LEU A 38 -23.62 8.79 -30.10
CA LEU A 38 -23.94 10.19 -30.43
C LEU A 38 -23.26 11.15 -29.45
N TRP A 39 -23.39 10.89 -28.15
CA TRP A 39 -22.69 11.66 -27.12
C TRP A 39 -21.17 11.68 -27.30
N LEU A 40 -20.56 10.55 -27.64
CA LEU A 40 -19.11 10.48 -27.86
C LEU A 40 -18.66 11.25 -29.09
N ARG A 41 -19.41 11.19 -30.21
CA ARG A 41 -19.10 11.96 -31.42
C ARG A 41 -19.22 13.46 -31.15
N TYR A 42 -20.30 13.88 -30.48
CA TYR A 42 -20.49 15.27 -30.09
C TYR A 42 -19.34 15.80 -29.20
N LEU A 43 -18.83 14.97 -28.29
CA LEU A 43 -17.66 15.29 -27.45
C LEU A 43 -16.32 15.30 -28.23
N GLN A 44 -16.18 14.48 -29.27
CA GLN A 44 -14.99 14.46 -30.13
C GLN A 44 -14.93 15.72 -31.00
N VAL A 45 -16.05 16.07 -31.61
CA VAL A 45 -16.25 17.24 -32.47
C VAL A 45 -15.98 18.52 -31.67
N THR A 46 -16.56 18.65 -30.47
CA THR A 46 -16.24 19.77 -29.55
C THR A 46 -14.82 19.75 -28.99
N GLY A 47 -14.02 18.73 -29.32
CA GLY A 47 -12.67 18.52 -28.82
C GLY A 47 -11.52 18.59 -29.79
N SER A 48 -11.76 18.45 -31.09
CA SER A 48 -10.72 18.52 -32.13
C SER A 48 -10.30 19.95 -32.48
N GLY A 49 -11.08 20.96 -32.11
CA GLY A 49 -10.77 22.35 -32.43
C GLY A 49 -9.48 22.85 -31.75
N LYS A 50 -8.66 23.61 -32.48
CA LYS A 50 -7.45 24.34 -32.00
C LYS A 50 -7.68 25.23 -30.74
N LYS A 51 -8.95 25.40 -30.32
CA LYS A 51 -9.42 26.03 -29.07
C LYS A 51 -9.53 25.10 -27.85
N GLY A 52 -9.07 23.84 -27.92
CA GLY A 52 -9.12 22.89 -26.79
C GLY A 52 -8.38 23.34 -25.50
N LYS A 53 -7.60 24.43 -25.57
CA LYS A 53 -6.89 25.05 -24.44
C LYS A 53 -7.60 26.25 -23.82
N SER A 54 -8.71 26.73 -24.39
CA SER A 54 -9.47 27.87 -23.82
C SER A 54 -10.40 27.41 -22.69
N GLU A 55 -10.54 28.22 -21.63
CA GLU A 55 -11.44 27.99 -20.49
C GLU A 55 -12.92 27.89 -20.92
N VAL A 56 -13.27 28.60 -21.99
CA VAL A 56 -14.63 28.63 -22.56
C VAL A 56 -15.01 27.28 -23.18
N SER A 57 -14.10 26.67 -23.95
CA SER A 57 -14.32 25.35 -24.58
C SER A 57 -14.55 24.25 -23.53
N PHE A 58 -13.93 24.37 -22.36
CA PHE A 58 -14.11 23.40 -21.28
C PHE A 58 -15.41 23.55 -20.51
N SER A 59 -15.84 24.79 -20.26
CA SER A 59 -17.11 25.03 -19.60
C SER A 59 -18.26 24.48 -20.44
N GLN A 60 -18.16 24.63 -21.77
CA GLN A 60 -19.07 24.02 -22.73
C GLN A 60 -18.99 22.48 -22.72
N ARG A 61 -17.79 21.89 -22.81
CA ARG A 61 -17.61 20.43 -22.74
C ARG A 61 -18.10 19.84 -21.43
N LYS A 62 -17.84 20.51 -20.30
CA LYS A 62 -18.35 20.13 -18.97
C LYS A 62 -19.87 20.06 -18.99
N LEU A 63 -20.55 21.06 -19.57
CA LEU A 63 -22.02 21.05 -19.69
C LEU A 63 -22.51 19.86 -20.51
N ILE A 64 -21.83 19.55 -21.63
CA ILE A 64 -22.15 18.40 -22.47
C ILE A 64 -21.97 17.09 -21.70
N PHE A 65 -20.86 16.91 -20.97
CA PHE A 65 -20.66 15.74 -20.12
C PHE A 65 -21.73 15.62 -19.03
N GLU A 66 -22.08 16.72 -18.36
CA GLU A 66 -23.12 16.71 -17.32
C GLU A 66 -24.49 16.35 -17.90
N ARG A 67 -24.81 16.80 -19.13
CA ARG A 67 -26.02 16.37 -19.85
C ARG A 67 -25.97 14.88 -20.21
N ALA A 68 -24.86 14.42 -20.78
CA ALA A 68 -24.66 13.03 -21.17
C ALA A 68 -24.76 12.08 -19.97
N LEU A 69 -24.19 12.47 -18.81
CA LEU A 69 -24.22 11.68 -17.58
C LEU A 69 -25.59 11.69 -16.89
N LYS A 70 -26.43 12.72 -17.10
CA LYS A 70 -27.84 12.69 -16.69
C LYS A 70 -28.64 11.67 -17.50
N ALA A 71 -28.38 11.58 -18.81
CA ALA A 71 -29.05 10.60 -19.68
C ALA A 71 -28.51 9.17 -19.47
N LEU A 72 -27.20 9.01 -19.26
CA LEU A 72 -26.51 7.72 -19.16
C LEU A 72 -25.60 7.67 -17.91
N PRO A 73 -26.18 7.58 -16.70
CA PRO A 73 -25.41 7.61 -15.46
C PRO A 73 -24.51 6.38 -15.25
N GLY A 74 -24.84 5.24 -15.88
CA GLY A 74 -24.08 3.99 -15.79
C GLY A 74 -22.92 3.85 -16.79
N SER A 75 -22.71 4.83 -17.67
CA SER A 75 -21.66 4.71 -18.70
C SER A 75 -20.27 4.95 -18.11
N TYR A 76 -19.52 3.85 -17.89
CA TYR A 76 -18.13 3.91 -17.46
C TYR A 76 -17.26 4.80 -18.38
N LYS A 77 -17.47 4.68 -19.69
CA LYS A 77 -16.65 5.39 -20.69
C LYS A 77 -16.80 6.91 -20.57
N LEU A 78 -18.03 7.40 -20.39
CA LEU A 78 -18.28 8.83 -20.20
C LEU A 78 -17.68 9.34 -18.89
N TRP A 79 -17.91 8.61 -17.78
CA TRP A 79 -17.32 8.97 -16.49
C TRP A 79 -15.79 9.01 -16.52
N ASN A 80 -15.15 7.99 -17.10
CA ASN A 80 -13.70 7.92 -17.18
C ASN A 80 -13.11 9.05 -18.04
N MET A 81 -13.72 9.35 -19.20
CA MET A 81 -13.29 10.47 -20.03
C MET A 81 -13.45 11.81 -19.31
N TYR A 82 -14.60 12.04 -18.68
CA TYR A 82 -14.88 13.28 -17.95
C TYR A 82 -13.91 13.49 -16.78
N LEU A 83 -13.69 12.44 -15.96
CA LEU A 83 -12.77 12.51 -14.82
C LEU A 83 -11.32 12.69 -15.26
N LYS A 84 -10.90 12.05 -16.36
CA LYS A 84 -9.55 12.22 -16.93
C LYS A 84 -9.32 13.66 -17.39
N GLU A 85 -10.25 14.23 -18.14
CA GLU A 85 -10.13 15.60 -18.65
C GLU A 85 -10.10 16.64 -17.52
N ARG A 86 -10.95 16.47 -16.49
CA ARG A 86 -10.90 17.33 -15.30
C ARG A 86 -9.57 17.20 -14.55
N ARG A 87 -9.03 15.99 -14.42
CA ARG A 87 -7.76 15.74 -13.75
C ARG A 87 -6.59 16.39 -14.48
N ASP A 88 -6.53 16.26 -15.80
CA ASP A 88 -5.41 16.79 -16.59
C ASP A 88 -5.30 18.31 -16.50
N ARG A 89 -6.43 19.03 -16.34
CA ARG A 89 -6.44 20.47 -16.11
C ARG A 89 -6.06 20.88 -14.70
N ILE A 90 -6.45 20.08 -13.70
CA ILE A 90 -6.18 20.41 -12.30
C ILE A 90 -4.70 20.21 -11.94
N LYS A 91 -3.97 19.39 -12.71
CA LYS A 91 -2.52 19.20 -12.53
C LYS A 91 -1.71 20.50 -12.58
N THR A 92 -2.15 21.51 -13.31
CA THR A 92 -1.44 22.81 -13.43
C THR A 92 -1.78 23.80 -12.32
N LYS A 93 -2.79 23.49 -11.49
CA LYS A 93 -3.28 24.36 -10.41
C LYS A 93 -2.72 23.93 -9.05
N CYS A 94 -2.59 24.89 -8.14
CA CYS A 94 -2.16 24.64 -6.77
C CYS A 94 -3.12 23.71 -6.02
N ILE A 95 -2.60 22.86 -5.14
CA ILE A 95 -3.35 21.81 -4.43
C ILE A 95 -4.53 22.36 -3.60
N ASN A 96 -4.42 23.59 -3.09
CA ASN A 96 -5.46 24.24 -2.28
C ASN A 96 -6.56 24.94 -3.11
N ASP A 97 -6.51 24.88 -4.43
CA ASP A 97 -7.53 25.50 -5.30
C ASP A 97 -8.90 24.78 -5.12
N PRO A 98 -10.03 25.53 -5.00
CA PRO A 98 -11.38 24.97 -4.99
C PRO A 98 -11.68 23.95 -6.11
N ALA A 99 -10.96 24.02 -7.23
CA ALA A 99 -11.05 23.05 -8.32
C ALA A 99 -10.76 21.60 -7.87
N TYR A 100 -9.86 21.38 -6.91
CA TYR A 100 -9.59 20.05 -6.36
C TYR A 100 -10.80 19.50 -5.62
N GLU A 101 -11.49 20.32 -4.81
CA GLU A 101 -12.70 19.89 -4.12
C GLU A 101 -13.87 19.67 -5.08
N ALA A 102 -14.00 20.52 -6.11
CA ALA A 102 -14.98 20.29 -7.17
C ALA A 102 -14.74 18.96 -7.90
N LEU A 103 -13.48 18.58 -8.15
CA LEU A 103 -13.14 17.27 -8.72
C LEU A 103 -13.41 16.12 -7.72
N ASN A 104 -13.09 16.29 -6.43
CA ASN A 104 -13.46 15.33 -5.39
C ASN A 104 -14.97 15.06 -5.40
N ASN A 105 -15.79 16.10 -5.49
CA ASN A 105 -17.25 15.99 -5.57
C ASN A 105 -17.71 15.26 -6.84
N THR A 106 -17.03 15.47 -7.98
CA THR A 106 -17.34 14.69 -9.20
C THR A 106 -16.98 13.21 -9.09
N TYR A 107 -15.90 12.84 -8.38
CA TYR A 107 -15.63 11.42 -8.09
C TYR A 107 -16.69 10.83 -7.17
N GLU A 108 -17.09 11.56 -6.13
CA GLU A 108 -18.14 11.11 -5.22
C GLU A 108 -19.45 10.84 -5.97
N ARG A 109 -19.84 11.73 -6.89
CA ARG A 109 -21.00 11.52 -7.79
C ARG A 109 -20.82 10.31 -8.71
N ALA A 110 -19.64 10.13 -9.30
CA ALA A 110 -19.36 8.98 -10.17
C ALA A 110 -19.50 7.65 -9.41
N LEU A 111 -19.06 7.62 -8.15
CA LEU A 111 -19.08 6.42 -7.31
C LEU A 111 -20.49 6.04 -6.87
N VAL A 112 -21.46 6.95 -6.84
CA VAL A 112 -22.88 6.60 -6.59
C VAL A 112 -23.36 5.58 -7.63
N PHE A 113 -23.06 5.83 -8.90
CA PHE A 113 -23.49 4.96 -10.00
C PHE A 113 -22.50 3.82 -10.28
N MET A 114 -21.19 4.07 -10.14
CA MET A 114 -20.12 3.15 -10.58
C MET A 114 -19.34 2.51 -9.43
N HIS A 115 -19.96 2.32 -8.26
CA HIS A 115 -19.29 1.75 -7.07
C HIS A 115 -18.67 0.36 -7.29
N LYS A 116 -19.15 -0.42 -8.26
CA LYS A 116 -18.61 -1.76 -8.57
C LYS A 116 -17.33 -1.75 -9.41
N MET A 117 -16.87 -0.57 -9.87
CA MET A 117 -15.71 -0.46 -10.77
C MET A 117 -14.42 -0.10 -10.02
N PRO A 118 -13.43 -1.03 -9.90
CA PRO A 118 -12.21 -0.78 -9.13
C PRO A 118 -11.34 0.36 -9.69
N ARG A 119 -11.36 0.58 -11.02
CA ARG A 119 -10.52 1.60 -11.66
C ARG A 119 -10.82 3.01 -11.16
N ILE A 120 -12.10 3.36 -11.01
CA ILE A 120 -12.51 4.69 -10.53
C ILE A 120 -12.08 4.89 -9.07
N TRP A 121 -12.23 3.87 -8.23
CA TRP A 121 -11.74 3.90 -6.84
C TRP A 121 -10.23 4.11 -6.77
N LEU A 122 -9.44 3.35 -7.53
CA LEU A 122 -7.99 3.46 -7.54
C LEU A 122 -7.53 4.85 -8.00
N GLU A 123 -8.16 5.37 -9.05
CA GLU A 123 -7.87 6.71 -9.55
C GLU A 123 -8.24 7.80 -8.54
N TYR A 124 -9.39 7.65 -7.86
CA TYR A 124 -9.80 8.58 -6.82
C TYR A 124 -8.86 8.56 -5.62
N CYS A 125 -8.49 7.37 -5.13
CA CYS A 125 -7.53 7.23 -4.03
C CYS A 125 -6.15 7.80 -4.40
N LYS A 126 -5.67 7.57 -5.62
CA LYS A 126 -4.42 8.19 -6.12
C LYS A 126 -4.51 9.72 -6.15
N PHE A 127 -5.65 10.26 -6.55
CA PHE A 127 -5.89 11.70 -6.57
C PHE A 127 -5.91 12.31 -5.16
N LEU A 128 -6.57 11.66 -4.20
CA LEU A 128 -6.59 12.10 -2.80
C LEU A 128 -5.20 12.00 -2.14
N ARG A 129 -4.40 11.02 -2.55
CA ARG A 129 -3.00 10.89 -2.09
C ARG A 129 -2.15 12.09 -2.50
N ILE A 130 -2.33 12.62 -3.71
CA ILE A 130 -1.64 13.84 -4.17
C ILE A 130 -2.02 15.04 -3.30
N GLN A 131 -3.29 15.14 -2.87
CA GLN A 131 -3.77 16.20 -1.98
C GLN A 131 -3.31 16.04 -0.52
N ARG A 132 -2.64 14.93 -0.16
CA ARG A 132 -2.20 14.61 1.21
C ARG A 132 -3.32 14.57 2.26
N LEU A 133 -4.57 14.34 1.85
CA LEU A 133 -5.71 14.22 2.76
C LEU A 133 -5.78 12.81 3.38
N VAL A 134 -4.97 12.54 4.40
CA VAL A 134 -4.79 11.19 4.99
C VAL A 134 -6.11 10.58 5.46
N ASN A 135 -6.90 11.32 6.24
CA ASN A 135 -8.17 10.83 6.79
C ASN A 135 -9.21 10.50 5.71
N ARG A 136 -9.33 11.37 4.70
CA ARG A 136 -10.26 11.17 3.58
C ARG A 136 -9.83 9.96 2.75
N THR A 137 -8.54 9.89 2.41
CA THR A 137 -7.94 8.77 1.66
C THR A 137 -8.16 7.43 2.36
N ARG A 138 -7.96 7.36 3.69
CA ARG A 138 -8.23 6.17 4.48
C ARG A 138 -9.70 5.74 4.38
N ARG A 139 -10.63 6.67 4.63
CA ARG A 139 -12.08 6.40 4.57
C ARG A 139 -12.52 5.96 3.17
N THR A 140 -11.93 6.51 2.12
CA THR A 140 -12.24 6.11 0.74
C THR A 140 -11.71 4.72 0.40
N PHE A 141 -10.50 4.35 0.86
CA PHE A 141 -10.02 2.97 0.74
C PHE A 141 -10.93 1.99 1.49
N ASP A 142 -11.34 2.31 2.72
CA ASP A 142 -12.27 1.49 3.49
C ASP A 142 -13.66 1.36 2.82
N ARG A 143 -14.12 2.40 2.12
CA ARG A 143 -15.36 2.36 1.34
C ARG A 143 -15.21 1.55 0.05
N ALA A 144 -14.07 1.64 -0.62
CA ALA A 144 -13.76 0.83 -1.79
C ALA A 144 -13.78 -0.67 -1.45
N LEU A 145 -13.14 -1.07 -0.35
CA LEU A 145 -13.12 -2.47 0.10
C LEU A 145 -14.50 -2.99 0.53
N ARG A 146 -15.42 -2.12 0.97
CA ARG A 146 -16.81 -2.51 1.29
C ARG A 146 -17.69 -2.66 0.06
N SER A 147 -17.45 -1.86 -0.97
CA SER A 147 -18.30 -1.80 -2.17
C SER A 147 -17.89 -2.80 -3.26
N LEU A 148 -16.62 -3.23 -3.26
CA LEU A 148 -16.08 -4.11 -4.29
C LEU A 148 -16.06 -5.58 -3.87
N PRO A 149 -16.23 -6.52 -4.81
CA PRO A 149 -16.03 -7.94 -4.56
C PRO A 149 -14.61 -8.28 -4.13
N ILE A 150 -14.46 -9.33 -3.32
CA ILE A 150 -13.18 -9.78 -2.76
C ILE A 150 -12.13 -10.09 -3.84
N THR A 151 -12.55 -10.52 -5.02
CA THR A 151 -11.67 -10.82 -6.17
C THR A 151 -10.87 -9.61 -6.66
N GLN A 152 -11.32 -8.39 -6.36
CA GLN A 152 -10.63 -7.15 -6.75
C GLN A 152 -9.89 -6.48 -5.59
N HIS A 153 -9.95 -7.05 -4.38
CA HIS A 153 -9.34 -6.46 -3.20
C HIS A 153 -7.81 -6.43 -3.29
N ASP A 154 -7.17 -7.41 -3.93
CA ASP A 154 -5.71 -7.45 -4.13
C ASP A 154 -5.14 -6.14 -4.72
N LYS A 155 -5.77 -5.64 -5.80
CA LYS A 155 -5.34 -4.38 -6.45
C LYS A 155 -5.46 -3.17 -5.55
N ILE A 156 -6.46 -3.16 -4.67
CA ILE A 156 -6.70 -2.04 -3.74
C ILE A 156 -5.76 -2.12 -2.57
N TRP A 157 -5.56 -3.31 -2.01
CA TRP A 157 -4.62 -3.54 -0.92
C TRP A 157 -3.20 -3.16 -1.31
N LYS A 158 -2.74 -3.51 -2.53
CA LYS A 158 -1.42 -3.10 -3.04
C LYS A 158 -1.20 -1.59 -3.02
N GLU A 159 -2.22 -0.79 -3.34
CA GLU A 159 -2.11 0.68 -3.29
C GLU A 159 -2.36 1.21 -1.86
N TYR A 160 -3.18 0.53 -1.07
CA TYR A 160 -3.49 0.92 0.29
C TYR A 160 -2.31 0.68 1.24
N THR A 161 -1.57 -0.43 1.08
CA THR A 161 -0.35 -0.71 1.85
C THR A 161 0.77 0.27 1.51
N LYS A 162 0.93 0.64 0.24
CA LYS A 162 1.86 1.73 -0.16
C LYS A 162 1.49 3.05 0.52
N PHE A 163 0.21 3.42 0.48
CA PHE A 163 -0.28 4.61 1.17
C PHE A 163 -0.03 4.54 2.69
N ALA A 164 -0.26 3.38 3.32
CA ALA A 164 0.00 3.18 4.75
C ALA A 164 1.48 3.32 5.10
N LYS A 165 2.40 2.85 4.23
CA LYS A 165 3.86 3.02 4.40
C LYS A 165 4.29 4.48 4.23
N GLU A 166 3.62 5.25 3.36
CA GLU A 166 3.89 6.67 3.12
C GLU A 166 3.26 7.59 4.17
N ALA A 167 2.12 7.20 4.74
CA ALA A 167 1.46 7.95 5.79
C ALA A 167 2.32 7.90 7.06
N GLN A 168 2.83 9.05 7.51
CA GLN A 168 3.65 9.21 8.71
C GLN A 168 2.90 8.92 10.03
N VAL A 169 1.77 8.18 9.98
CA VAL A 169 0.94 7.84 11.12
C VAL A 169 1.01 6.32 11.36
N PRO A 170 1.91 5.85 12.25
CA PRO A 170 2.19 4.42 12.43
C PRO A 170 0.97 3.62 12.92
N GLU A 171 0.16 4.18 13.83
CA GLU A 171 -1.04 3.49 14.34
C GLU A 171 -2.05 3.16 13.24
N MET A 172 -2.23 4.10 12.31
CA MET A 172 -3.14 3.92 11.18
C MET A 172 -2.64 2.80 10.28
N ALA A 173 -1.34 2.79 9.98
CA ALA A 173 -0.72 1.74 9.21
C ALA A 173 -0.88 0.37 9.90
N CYS A 174 -0.62 0.26 11.20
CA CYS A 174 -0.82 -0.98 11.95
C CYS A 174 -2.25 -1.50 11.84
N ARG A 175 -3.27 -0.65 12.01
CA ARG A 175 -4.67 -1.08 11.87
C ARG A 175 -4.99 -1.61 10.47
N VAL A 176 -4.44 -0.98 9.43
CA VAL A 176 -4.61 -1.41 8.04
C VAL A 176 -3.92 -2.74 7.79
N PHE A 177 -2.67 -2.89 8.21
CA PHE A 177 -1.93 -4.14 8.06
C PHE A 177 -2.58 -5.30 8.83
N ARG A 178 -3.04 -5.09 10.07
CA ARG A 178 -3.79 -6.11 10.83
C ARG A 178 -5.03 -6.60 10.09
N ARG A 179 -5.73 -5.72 9.36
CA ARG A 179 -6.88 -6.10 8.54
C ARG A 179 -6.44 -6.83 7.27
N TYR A 180 -5.38 -6.37 6.62
CA TYR A 180 -4.82 -7.00 5.43
C TYR A 180 -4.38 -8.45 5.68
N LEU A 181 -3.72 -8.70 6.82
CA LEU A 181 -3.25 -10.03 7.21
C LEU A 181 -4.37 -11.05 7.46
N LYS A 182 -5.61 -10.60 7.71
CA LYS A 182 -6.76 -11.52 7.78
C LYS A 182 -7.13 -12.10 6.42
N LEU A 183 -6.83 -11.39 5.33
CA LEU A 183 -7.13 -11.81 3.96
C LEU A 183 -5.95 -12.54 3.33
N GLU A 184 -4.73 -12.03 3.53
CA GLU A 184 -3.53 -12.60 2.92
C GLU A 184 -2.44 -12.83 4.00
N PRO A 185 -2.50 -13.98 4.70
CA PRO A 185 -1.53 -14.37 5.72
C PRO A 185 -0.10 -14.54 5.19
N ASP A 186 0.10 -14.64 3.88
CA ASP A 186 1.43 -14.87 3.29
C ASP A 186 2.27 -13.58 3.24
N SER A 187 1.65 -12.42 3.47
CA SER A 187 2.30 -11.11 3.39
C SER A 187 2.74 -10.54 4.74
N VAL A 188 2.81 -11.38 5.78
CA VAL A 188 3.19 -10.99 7.16
C VAL A 188 4.58 -10.36 7.22
N GLU A 189 5.51 -10.81 6.38
CA GLU A 189 6.89 -10.30 6.33
C GLU A 189 6.95 -8.81 6.01
N GLU A 190 6.14 -8.33 5.06
CA GLU A 190 6.11 -6.90 4.72
C GLU A 190 5.64 -6.02 5.88
N TYR A 191 4.76 -6.56 6.72
CA TYR A 191 4.29 -5.85 7.91
C TYR A 191 5.35 -5.89 9.02
N ILE A 192 6.02 -7.02 9.22
CA ILE A 192 7.15 -7.14 10.16
C ILE A 192 8.25 -6.12 9.81
N ASP A 193 8.65 -6.04 8.54
CA ASP A 193 9.67 -5.09 8.09
C ASP A 193 9.23 -3.63 8.34
N PHE A 194 7.95 -3.34 8.11
CA PHE A 194 7.38 -2.03 8.42
C PHE A 194 7.43 -1.72 9.92
N LEU A 195 7.06 -2.66 10.78
CA LEU A 195 7.07 -2.49 12.24
C LEU A 195 8.48 -2.25 12.76
N LYS A 196 9.46 -3.01 12.26
CA LYS A 196 10.88 -2.85 12.61
C LYS A 196 11.40 -1.47 12.25
N LYS A 197 11.05 -0.97 11.05
CA LYS A 197 11.42 0.40 10.63
C LYS A 197 10.86 1.49 11.54
N HIS A 198 9.70 1.26 12.16
CA HIS A 198 9.04 2.24 13.05
C HIS A 198 9.32 1.99 14.54
N GLY A 199 10.20 1.03 14.88
CA GLY A 199 10.55 0.73 16.27
C GLY A 199 9.45 0.04 17.08
N MET A 200 8.43 -0.54 16.43
CA MET A 200 7.36 -1.27 17.11
C MET A 200 7.75 -2.75 17.30
N TRP A 201 8.70 -2.99 18.20
CA TRP A 201 9.32 -4.31 18.40
C TRP A 201 8.35 -5.36 18.96
N ASN A 202 7.43 -4.97 19.86
CA ASN A 202 6.51 -5.90 20.52
C ASN A 202 5.57 -6.57 19.51
N GLU A 203 4.91 -5.74 18.70
CA GLU A 203 3.98 -6.24 17.69
C GLU A 203 4.71 -7.10 16.66
N SER A 204 5.93 -6.68 16.29
CA SER A 204 6.78 -7.43 15.37
C SER A 204 7.13 -8.83 15.92
N ALA A 205 7.55 -8.91 17.18
CA ALA A 205 7.89 -10.16 17.84
C ALA A 205 6.67 -11.10 17.99
N VAL A 206 5.50 -10.55 18.35
CA VAL A 206 4.26 -11.34 18.47
C VAL A 206 3.85 -11.92 17.13
N LEU A 207 3.92 -11.12 16.06
CA LEU A 207 3.57 -11.57 14.72
C LEU A 207 4.56 -12.58 14.17
N LEU A 208 5.86 -12.39 14.42
CA LEU A 208 6.90 -13.37 14.08
C LEU A 208 6.67 -14.70 14.80
N ALA A 209 6.41 -14.68 16.10
CA ALA A 209 6.10 -15.89 16.86
C ALA A 209 4.83 -16.59 16.34
N GLN A 210 3.78 -15.84 16.02
CA GLN A 210 2.55 -16.39 15.42
C GLN A 210 2.79 -16.97 14.02
N ALA A 211 3.61 -16.33 13.20
CA ALA A 211 3.95 -16.81 11.86
C ALA A 211 4.77 -18.11 11.93
N LEU A 212 5.74 -18.19 12.85
CA LEU A 212 6.59 -19.37 13.06
C LEU A 212 5.82 -20.57 13.63
N ASN A 213 4.78 -20.33 14.43
CA ASN A 213 3.90 -21.39 14.93
C ASN A 213 2.94 -21.94 13.86
N ARG A 214 2.78 -21.26 12.72
CA ARG A 214 1.96 -21.76 11.61
C ARG A 214 2.80 -22.65 10.71
N ASP A 215 2.52 -23.95 10.72
CA ASP A 215 3.29 -24.92 9.94
C ASP A 215 3.20 -24.71 8.42
N THR A 216 2.09 -24.11 7.95
CA THR A 216 1.81 -23.79 6.54
C THR A 216 2.51 -22.52 6.03
N PHE A 217 3.26 -21.80 6.87
CA PHE A 217 3.87 -20.54 6.46
C PHE A 217 5.05 -20.78 5.49
N THR A 218 4.90 -20.27 4.27
CA THR A 218 5.97 -20.15 3.28
C THR A 218 6.29 -18.68 3.04
N SER A 219 7.52 -18.29 3.34
CA SER A 219 8.06 -16.95 3.16
C SER A 219 7.98 -16.51 1.70
N LYS A 220 7.27 -15.42 1.40
CA LYS A 220 7.29 -14.81 0.07
C LYS A 220 8.66 -14.23 -0.27
N SER A 221 9.42 -13.81 0.73
CA SER A 221 10.80 -13.35 0.58
C SER A 221 11.82 -14.48 0.41
N GLY A 222 11.40 -15.76 0.44
CA GLY A 222 12.32 -16.90 0.34
C GLY A 222 13.17 -17.16 1.57
N LYS A 223 12.96 -16.42 2.68
CA LYS A 223 13.65 -16.66 3.95
C LYS A 223 13.35 -18.06 4.49
N SER A 224 14.38 -18.77 4.96
CA SER A 224 14.18 -20.05 5.62
C SER A 224 13.49 -19.86 6.97
N LYS A 225 12.76 -20.88 7.44
CA LYS A 225 12.17 -20.86 8.80
C LYS A 225 13.25 -20.60 9.86
N HIS A 226 14.45 -21.15 9.67
CA HIS A 226 15.63 -20.89 10.51
C HIS A 226 15.98 -19.40 10.57
N GLN A 227 16.05 -18.73 9.42
CA GLN A 227 16.39 -17.31 9.37
C GLN A 227 15.36 -16.45 10.09
N LEU A 228 14.07 -16.75 9.96
CA LEU A 228 13.00 -16.04 10.68
C LEU A 228 13.06 -16.28 12.20
N TRP A 229 13.47 -17.46 12.63
CA TRP A 229 13.71 -17.78 14.03
C TRP A 229 14.87 -16.96 14.61
N LEU A 230 16.00 -16.90 13.91
CA LEU A 230 17.11 -16.02 14.31
C LEU A 230 16.67 -14.56 14.35
N GLU A 231 15.89 -14.11 13.36
CA GLU A 231 15.36 -12.76 13.31
C GLU A 231 14.43 -12.44 14.49
N LEU A 232 13.67 -13.42 14.99
CA LEU A 232 12.85 -13.30 16.18
C LEU A 232 13.72 -13.23 17.44
N CYS A 233 14.70 -14.13 17.61
CA CYS A 233 15.62 -14.10 18.75
C CYS A 233 16.38 -12.77 18.81
N ASP A 234 16.85 -12.25 17.69
CA ASP A 234 17.54 -10.96 17.59
C ASP A 234 16.66 -9.79 18.05
N VAL A 235 15.40 -9.76 17.61
CA VAL A 235 14.44 -8.72 18.02
C VAL A 235 14.15 -8.83 19.52
N CYS A 236 13.96 -10.05 20.02
CA CYS A 236 13.66 -10.32 21.42
C CYS A 236 14.79 -9.91 22.37
N THR A 237 16.03 -10.10 21.96
CA THR A 237 17.21 -9.90 22.82
C THR A 237 17.70 -8.46 22.77
N LYS A 238 17.80 -7.85 21.59
CA LYS A 238 18.26 -6.45 21.44
C LYS A 238 17.27 -5.43 22.00
N HIS A 239 15.97 -5.69 21.87
CA HIS A 239 14.88 -4.80 22.31
C HIS A 239 14.10 -5.38 23.49
N ALA A 240 14.82 -6.04 24.40
CA ALA A 240 14.29 -6.64 25.62
C ALA A 240 13.32 -5.75 26.44
N PRO A 241 13.63 -4.45 26.72
CA PRO A 241 12.78 -3.65 27.62
C PRO A 241 11.43 -3.26 27.00
N ASP A 242 11.37 -3.17 25.67
CA ASP A 242 10.14 -2.78 24.99
C ASP A 242 9.13 -3.94 25.03
N ILE A 243 9.60 -5.20 24.95
CA ILE A 243 8.79 -6.41 24.74
C ILE A 243 8.02 -6.81 26.00
N THR A 244 6.82 -6.25 26.11
CA THR A 244 5.84 -6.56 27.16
C THR A 244 4.74 -7.45 26.57
N GLY A 245 4.82 -8.76 26.77
CA GLY A 245 3.74 -9.70 26.39
C GLY A 245 4.18 -11.06 25.85
N LEU A 246 5.46 -11.24 25.53
CA LEU A 246 6.03 -12.54 25.15
C LEU A 246 6.94 -13.06 26.25
N LYS A 247 6.78 -14.34 26.60
CA LYS A 247 7.77 -15.05 27.40
C LYS A 247 8.93 -15.43 26.48
N VAL A 248 9.98 -14.61 26.47
CA VAL A 248 11.14 -14.76 25.57
C VAL A 248 11.92 -16.04 25.87
N GLU A 249 12.10 -16.39 27.14
CA GLU A 249 12.90 -17.56 27.53
C GLU A 249 12.38 -18.89 26.94
N PRO A 250 11.09 -19.26 27.05
CA PRO A 250 10.57 -20.46 26.39
C PRO A 250 10.77 -20.48 24.87
N ILE A 251 10.74 -19.31 24.22
CA ILE A 251 10.92 -19.17 22.77
C ILE A 251 12.38 -19.47 22.42
N VAL A 252 13.34 -18.84 23.10
CA VAL A 252 14.76 -19.07 22.85
C VAL A 252 15.18 -20.49 23.24
N ARG A 253 14.65 -21.04 24.34
CA ARG A 253 14.86 -22.46 24.71
C ARG A 253 14.25 -23.42 23.68
N GLY A 254 13.11 -23.06 23.08
CA GLY A 254 12.53 -23.80 21.96
C GLY A 254 13.42 -23.75 20.71
N ALA A 255 14.06 -22.61 20.44
CA ALA A 255 15.02 -22.45 19.37
C ALA A 255 16.28 -23.30 19.62
N LEU A 256 16.85 -23.25 20.82
CA LEU A 256 18.02 -24.06 21.24
C LEU A 256 17.80 -25.57 21.08
N LYS A 257 16.56 -26.06 21.27
CA LYS A 257 16.22 -27.48 21.06
C LYS A 257 16.09 -27.87 19.59
N ARG A 258 15.70 -26.92 18.74
CA ARG A 258 15.42 -27.17 17.31
C ARG A 258 16.63 -26.92 16.42
N PHE A 259 17.52 -26.01 16.85
CA PHE A 259 18.67 -25.58 16.07
C PHE A 259 19.95 -26.02 16.76
N THR A 260 20.69 -26.88 16.07
CA THR A 260 22.02 -27.36 16.47
C THR A 260 23.13 -26.41 16.04
N ASP A 261 22.82 -25.48 15.15
CA ASP A 261 23.76 -24.55 14.57
C ASP A 261 23.62 -23.21 15.31
N ASP A 262 24.74 -22.59 15.68
CA ASP A 262 24.81 -21.30 16.41
C ASP A 262 24.24 -21.32 17.85
N VAL A 263 24.34 -22.45 18.55
CA VAL A 263 23.90 -22.61 19.96
C VAL A 263 24.58 -21.59 20.88
N GLY A 264 25.86 -21.28 20.68
CA GLY A 264 26.60 -20.29 21.48
C GLY A 264 26.05 -18.86 21.33
N LYS A 265 25.62 -18.49 20.12
CA LYS A 265 24.98 -17.17 19.88
C LYS A 265 23.64 -17.06 20.58
N LEU A 266 22.85 -18.13 20.58
CA LEU A 266 21.54 -18.14 21.22
C LEU A 266 21.66 -18.02 22.74
N TRP A 267 22.58 -18.76 23.38
CA TRP A 267 22.83 -18.63 24.82
C TRP A 267 23.32 -17.23 25.22
N THR A 268 24.30 -16.68 24.49
CA THR A 268 24.78 -15.31 24.74
C THR A 268 23.68 -14.28 24.56
N SER A 269 22.82 -14.42 23.54
CA SER A 269 21.68 -13.53 23.33
C SER A 269 20.62 -13.63 24.44
N LEU A 270 20.37 -14.83 24.97
CA LEU A 270 19.44 -15.05 26.08
C LEU A 270 19.97 -14.45 27.39
N ALA A 271 21.27 -14.57 27.62
CA ALA A 271 21.91 -13.93 28.77
C ALA A 271 21.86 -12.40 28.65
N ASP A 272 22.20 -11.84 27.47
CA ASP A 272 22.11 -10.39 27.19
C ASP A 272 20.69 -9.84 27.40
N TYR A 273 19.65 -10.62 27.07
CA TYR A 273 18.26 -10.27 27.37
C TYR A 273 18.03 -10.03 28.88
N TYR A 274 18.52 -10.92 29.73
CA TYR A 274 18.37 -10.78 31.19
C TYR A 274 19.25 -9.68 31.78
N ILE A 275 20.44 -9.45 31.22
CA ILE A 275 21.31 -8.32 31.56
C ILE A 275 20.58 -7.00 31.29
N ARG A 276 19.97 -6.85 30.12
CA ARG A 276 19.21 -5.64 29.75
C ARG A 276 17.99 -5.40 30.62
N LEU A 277 17.36 -6.46 31.14
CA LEU A 277 16.27 -6.35 32.11
C LEU A 277 16.74 -6.01 33.54
N GLY A 278 18.05 -6.02 33.80
CA GLY A 278 18.64 -5.79 35.13
C GLY A 278 18.59 -7.01 36.05
N HIS A 279 18.28 -8.20 35.53
CA HIS A 279 18.25 -9.45 36.30
C HIS A 279 19.58 -10.19 36.18
N PHE A 280 20.61 -9.67 36.85
CA PHE A 280 21.99 -10.16 36.71
C PHE A 280 22.20 -11.60 37.24
N GLU A 281 21.53 -11.98 38.33
CA GLU A 281 21.63 -13.36 38.86
C GLU A 281 21.12 -14.38 37.84
N LYS A 282 19.96 -14.11 37.22
CA LYS A 282 19.42 -14.98 36.17
C LYS A 282 20.31 -15.03 34.94
N ALA A 283 21.00 -13.94 34.61
CA ALA A 283 21.96 -13.94 33.52
C ALA A 283 23.14 -14.88 33.81
N ARG A 284 23.66 -14.91 35.04
CA ARG A 284 24.69 -15.87 35.48
C ARG A 284 24.21 -17.30 35.36
N ASP A 285 23.03 -17.61 35.87
CA ASP A 285 22.44 -18.96 35.80
C ASP A 285 22.39 -19.45 34.35
N ILE A 286 22.03 -18.57 33.41
CA ILE A 286 21.93 -18.89 31.98
C ILE A 286 23.29 -19.07 31.32
N PHE A 287 24.31 -18.28 31.71
CA PHE A 287 25.68 -18.49 31.24
C PHE A 287 26.24 -19.82 31.75
N GLU A 288 26.05 -20.14 33.02
CA GLU A 288 26.49 -21.42 33.61
C GLU A 288 25.79 -22.61 32.95
N GLU A 289 24.47 -22.51 32.73
CA GLU A 289 23.71 -23.51 31.99
C GLU A 289 24.23 -23.64 30.55
N GLY A 290 24.48 -22.52 29.85
CA GLY A 290 25.06 -22.50 28.51
C GLY A 290 26.41 -23.21 28.44
N ILE A 291 27.33 -22.88 29.36
CA ILE A 291 28.66 -23.50 29.45
C ILE A 291 28.57 -25.02 29.69
N SER A 292 27.62 -25.46 30.51
CA SER A 292 27.43 -26.89 30.81
C SER A 292 26.77 -27.68 29.68
N THR A 293 25.96 -27.03 28.84
CA THR A 293 25.14 -27.69 27.81
C THR A 293 25.76 -27.66 26.41
N VAL A 294 26.65 -26.70 26.14
CA VAL A 294 27.28 -26.55 24.84
C VAL A 294 28.29 -27.68 24.58
N VAL A 295 28.21 -28.28 23.39
CA VAL A 295 29.05 -29.42 22.99
C VAL A 295 30.28 -28.97 22.18
N THR A 296 30.17 -27.90 21.39
CA THR A 296 31.27 -27.49 20.50
C THR A 296 32.22 -26.52 21.21
N VAL A 297 33.53 -26.66 20.93
CA VAL A 297 34.54 -25.75 21.49
C VAL A 297 34.31 -24.30 21.05
N ARG A 298 33.85 -24.08 19.82
CA ARG A 298 33.55 -22.74 19.30
C ARG A 298 32.44 -22.07 20.10
N ASP A 299 31.31 -22.75 20.27
CA ASP A 299 30.18 -22.21 21.02
C ASP A 299 30.55 -22.02 22.50
N PHE A 300 31.36 -22.91 23.07
CA PHE A 300 31.84 -22.80 24.44
C PHE A 300 32.67 -21.53 24.61
N SER A 301 33.66 -21.30 23.74
CA SER A 301 34.48 -20.08 23.77
C SER A 301 33.61 -18.83 23.65
N MET A 302 32.62 -18.83 22.75
CA MET A 302 31.71 -17.69 22.60
C MET A 302 30.90 -17.38 23.86
N VAL A 303 30.35 -18.39 24.53
CA VAL A 303 29.58 -18.20 25.76
C VAL A 303 30.49 -17.80 26.92
N PHE A 304 31.65 -18.44 27.04
CA PHE A 304 32.63 -18.17 28.09
C PHE A 304 33.22 -16.76 27.99
N ASP A 305 33.63 -16.33 26.79
CA ASP A 305 34.19 -14.99 26.58
C ASP A 305 33.15 -13.90 26.90
N ALA A 306 31.88 -14.11 26.50
CA ALA A 306 30.79 -13.20 26.83
C ALA A 306 30.49 -13.17 28.34
N TYR A 307 30.57 -14.32 29.02
CA TYR A 307 30.39 -14.40 30.46
C TYR A 307 31.51 -13.70 31.23
N ALA A 308 32.77 -13.90 30.81
CA ALA A 308 33.93 -13.24 31.40
C ALA A 308 33.83 -11.72 31.26
N GLN A 309 33.48 -11.22 30.07
CA GLN A 309 33.25 -9.78 29.84
C GLN A 309 32.13 -9.24 30.73
N PHE A 310 31.03 -9.99 30.89
CA PHE A 310 29.94 -9.61 31.77
C PHE A 310 30.39 -9.50 33.24
N GLU A 311 31.12 -10.48 33.77
CA GLU A 311 31.64 -10.41 35.14
C GLU A 311 32.64 -9.26 35.34
N GLU A 312 33.52 -9.02 34.36
CA GLU A 312 34.42 -7.85 34.38
C GLU A 312 33.64 -6.54 34.46
N THR A 313 32.57 -6.39 33.65
CA THR A 313 31.73 -5.19 33.72
C THR A 313 31.03 -5.06 35.07
N MET A 314 30.55 -6.15 35.66
CA MET A 314 29.92 -6.17 36.97
C MET A 314 30.89 -5.80 38.10
N ILE A 315 32.14 -6.26 38.02
CA ILE A 315 33.18 -5.93 39.00
C ILE A 315 33.61 -4.47 38.85
N SER A 316 33.79 -3.97 37.63
CA SER A 316 34.19 -2.57 37.40
C SER A 316 33.10 -1.54 37.73
N ALA A 317 31.83 -1.93 37.64
CA ALA A 317 30.69 -1.09 37.97
C ALA A 317 30.37 -1.02 39.47
N LYS A 318 31.06 -1.82 40.29
CA LYS A 318 30.88 -1.96 41.74
C LYS A 318 31.83 -1.04 42.51
#